data_AF-A0A7G2S2M1-F1
#
_entry.id   AF-A0A7G2S2M1-F1
#
_cell.length_a   1.000
_cell.length_b   1.000
_cell.length_c   1.000
_cell.angle_alpha   90.00
_cell.angle_beta   90.00
_cell.angle_gamma   90.00
#
_symmetry.space_group_name_H-M   'P 1'
#
loop_
_entity.id
_entity.type
_entity.pdbx_description
1 polymer ?
#
loop_
_entity_poly.entity_id
_entity_poly.type
_entity_poly.pdbx_seq_one_letter_code
_entity_poly.pdbx_strand_id
1 'polypeptide(L)'
;MRFINEGLTEYGLLTNDITEVSGRIEEYRKLVVKARNKGLSHFDLKVSLSGETLGEHSPEEVEQFYVDIQIYNDEVGKVLGFGPLDFQASPAEGDAVDLIAFLRGCANRQQELSG
;
A
#
# COMPACT_ATOMS: atom_id res chain seq x y z
N MET A 1 -6.33 -10.05 5.87
CA MET A 1 -6.81 -10.89 4.75
C MET A 1 -7.49 -12.18 5.18
N ARG A 2 -7.17 -12.76 6.35
CA ARG A 2 -7.81 -13.99 6.87
C ARG A 2 -9.33 -14.07 6.67
N PHE A 3 -10.09 -13.07 7.12
CA PHE A 3 -11.57 -13.09 7.02
C PHE A 3 -12.10 -13.03 5.57
N ILE A 4 -11.40 -12.32 4.68
CA ILE A 4 -11.79 -12.24 3.26
C ILE A 4 -11.55 -13.60 2.60
N ASN A 5 -10.37 -14.21 2.82
CA ASN A 5 -10.04 -15.52 2.27
C ASN A 5 -10.94 -16.63 2.83
N GLU A 6 -11.33 -16.56 4.11
CA GLU A 6 -12.29 -17.48 4.73
C GLU A 6 -13.67 -17.37 4.03
N GLY A 7 -14.15 -16.13 3.82
CA GLY A 7 -15.38 -15.90 3.05
C GLY A 7 -15.29 -16.43 1.61
N LEU A 8 -14.22 -16.13 0.89
CA LEU A 8 -14.00 -16.66 -0.47
C LEU A 8 -13.96 -18.18 -0.51
N THR A 9 -13.40 -18.81 0.52
CA THR A 9 -13.37 -20.28 0.64
C THR A 9 -14.77 -20.85 0.82
N GLU A 10 -15.59 -20.25 1.69
CA GLU A 10 -16.97 -20.67 1.95
C GLU A 10 -17.84 -20.65 0.68
N TYR A 11 -17.61 -19.67 -0.19
CA TYR A 11 -18.33 -19.53 -1.46
C TYR A 11 -17.64 -20.22 -2.66
N GLY A 12 -16.52 -20.92 -2.46
CA GLY A 12 -15.79 -21.60 -3.55
C GLY A 12 -15.15 -20.65 -4.57
N LEU A 13 -14.84 -19.41 -4.15
CA LEU A 13 -14.27 -18.34 -4.96
C LEU A 13 -12.77 -18.11 -4.71
N LEU A 14 -12.17 -18.82 -3.75
CA LEU A 14 -10.74 -18.70 -3.46
C LEU A 14 -9.93 -19.37 -4.58
N THR A 15 -9.14 -18.58 -5.31
CA THR A 15 -8.25 -19.07 -6.36
C THR A 15 -6.81 -19.25 -5.86
N ASN A 16 -5.99 -19.95 -6.65
CA ASN A 16 -4.56 -20.07 -6.39
C ASN A 16 -3.87 -18.71 -6.41
N ASP A 17 -4.24 -17.83 -7.34
CA ASP A 17 -3.66 -16.49 -7.48
C ASP A 17 -3.92 -15.63 -6.24
N ILE A 18 -5.16 -15.64 -5.73
CA ILE A 18 -5.53 -14.96 -4.48
C ILE A 18 -4.75 -15.55 -3.30
N THR A 19 -4.59 -16.86 -3.26
CA THR A 19 -3.83 -17.54 -2.21
C THR A 19 -2.36 -17.13 -2.22
N GLU A 20 -1.72 -17.15 -3.39
CA GLU A 20 -0.30 -16.83 -3.56
C GLU A 20 0.00 -15.38 -3.19
N VAL A 21 -0.73 -14.41 -3.77
CA VAL A 21 -0.53 -12.99 -3.47
C VAL A 21 -0.85 -12.68 -2.00
N SER A 22 -1.87 -13.34 -1.43
CA SER A 22 -2.17 -13.17 -0.01
C SER A 22 -1.05 -13.68 0.91
N GLY A 23 -0.32 -14.70 0.47
CA GLY A 23 0.88 -15.20 1.15
C GLY A 23 2.00 -14.18 1.17
N ARG A 24 2.32 -13.56 0.02
CA ARG A 24 3.40 -12.55 -0.10
C ARG A 24 3.16 -11.32 0.78
N ILE A 25 1.93 -10.80 0.79
CA ILE A 25 1.53 -9.69 1.66
C ILE A 25 1.71 -10.06 3.14
N GLU A 26 1.36 -11.30 3.53
CA GLU A 26 1.47 -11.72 4.92
C GLU A 26 2.91 -12.03 5.35
N GLU A 27 3.78 -12.39 4.40
CA GLU A 27 5.24 -12.44 4.59
C GLU A 27 5.81 -11.05 4.86
N TYR A 28 5.48 -10.06 4.03
CA TYR A 28 5.88 -8.68 4.26
C TYR A 28 5.36 -8.17 5.61
N ARG A 29 4.10 -8.50 5.97
CA ARG A 29 3.51 -8.12 7.26
C ARG A 29 4.28 -8.67 8.46
N LYS A 30 4.86 -9.87 8.37
CA LYS A 30 5.71 -10.43 9.44
C LYS A 30 6.97 -9.60 9.69
N LEU A 31 7.53 -8.97 8.65
CA LEU A 31 8.68 -8.07 8.76
C LEU A 31 8.29 -6.80 9.54
N VAL A 32 7.14 -6.22 9.21
CA VAL A 32 6.60 -5.03 9.88
C VAL A 32 6.18 -5.32 11.32
N VAL A 33 5.63 -6.50 11.62
CA VAL A 33 5.23 -6.87 13.00
C VAL A 33 6.43 -6.95 13.93
N LYS A 34 7.59 -7.42 13.46
CA LYS A 34 8.83 -7.39 14.27
C LYS A 34 9.26 -5.97 14.59
N ALA A 35 9.24 -5.06 13.60
CA ALA A 35 9.52 -3.64 13.81
C ALA A 35 8.51 -2.98 14.77
N ARG A 36 7.21 -3.28 14.63
CA ARG A 36 6.14 -2.73 15.49
C ARG A 36 6.22 -3.23 16.93
N ASN A 37 6.47 -4.52 17.14
CA ASN A 37 6.62 -5.11 18.47
C ASN A 37 7.87 -4.59 19.17
N LYS A 38 8.95 -4.29 18.44
CA LYS A 38 10.13 -3.63 18.99
C LYS A 38 9.92 -2.13 19.23
N GLY A 39 9.12 -1.44 18.42
CA GLY A 39 8.64 -0.07 18.67
C GLY A 39 7.87 0.07 19.98
N LEU A 40 7.04 -0.93 20.32
CA LEU A 40 6.44 -1.03 21.65
C LEU A 40 7.50 -1.30 22.73
N SER A 41 8.56 -2.06 22.42
CA SER A 41 9.72 -2.25 23.30
C SER A 41 10.73 -1.09 23.32
N HIS A 42 10.57 -0.04 22.50
CA HIS A 42 11.41 1.17 22.58
C HIS A 42 11.11 2.01 23.83
N PHE A 43 10.10 1.61 24.61
CA PHE A 43 9.97 1.99 26.03
C PHE A 43 10.97 1.25 26.95
N ASP A 44 11.76 0.31 26.42
CA ASP A 44 12.74 -0.49 27.14
C ASP A 44 14.16 -0.13 26.68
N LEU A 45 14.91 0.53 27.58
CA LEU A 45 16.19 1.19 27.36
C LEU A 45 17.26 0.28 26.71
N LYS A 46 17.16 -1.04 26.93
CA LYS A 46 18.10 -2.05 26.44
C LYS A 46 18.08 -2.23 24.92
N VAL A 47 16.92 -2.07 24.28
CA VAL A 47 16.77 -2.25 22.83
C VAL A 47 17.26 -1.03 22.07
N SER A 48 17.07 0.17 22.63
CA SER A 48 17.52 1.42 22.01
C SER A 48 19.04 1.55 21.93
N LEU A 49 19.79 0.83 22.78
CA LEU A 49 21.25 0.86 22.84
C LEU A 49 21.91 -0.24 22.00
N SER A 50 21.15 -1.20 21.46
CA SER A 50 21.73 -2.38 20.79
C SER A 50 22.08 -2.15 19.31
N GLY A 51 21.71 -1.02 18.71
CA GLY A 51 22.12 -0.63 17.35
C GLY A 51 21.67 -1.57 16.21
N GLU A 52 20.75 -2.51 16.48
CA GLU A 52 20.21 -3.39 15.42
C GLU A 52 19.35 -2.57 14.47
N THR A 53 19.71 -2.57 13.18
CA THR A 53 18.95 -1.93 12.11
C THR A 53 17.54 -2.50 12.06
N LEU A 54 16.56 -1.64 12.33
CA LEU A 54 15.15 -2.00 12.41
C LEU A 54 14.60 -2.30 11.03
N GLY A 55 14.06 -3.50 10.84
CA GLY A 55 13.26 -3.85 9.67
C GLY A 55 13.88 -3.30 8.40
N GLU A 56 15.11 -3.70 8.06
CA GLU A 56 15.65 -3.37 6.73
C GLU A 56 14.68 -3.94 5.70
N HIS A 57 13.97 -3.03 5.06
CA HIS A 57 13.30 -3.29 3.80
C HIS A 57 13.87 -2.31 2.80
N SER A 58 14.19 -2.82 1.62
CA SER A 58 14.57 -1.96 0.51
C SER A 58 13.33 -1.20 0.02
N PRO A 59 13.49 -0.01 -0.58
CA PRO A 59 12.38 0.70 -1.22
C PRO A 59 11.58 -0.18 -2.18
N GLU A 60 12.26 -1.11 -2.85
CA GLU A 60 11.66 -2.08 -3.78
C GLU A 60 10.74 -3.09 -3.07
N GLU A 61 11.05 -3.51 -1.84
CA GLU A 61 10.18 -4.41 -1.06
C GLU A 61 8.87 -3.71 -0.64
N VAL A 62 8.95 -2.41 -0.34
CA VAL A 62 7.77 -1.58 -0.05
C VAL A 62 6.90 -1.40 -1.29
N GLU A 63 7.52 -1.09 -2.42
CA GLU A 63 6.83 -0.94 -3.71
C GLU A 63 6.14 -2.25 -4.11
N GLN A 64 6.84 -3.37 -4.00
CA GLN A 64 6.29 -4.70 -4.29
C GLN A 64 5.11 -5.05 -3.37
N PHE A 65 5.15 -4.65 -2.09
CA PHE A 65 4.02 -4.82 -1.18
C PHE A 65 2.77 -4.06 -1.65
N TYR A 66 2.90 -2.82 -2.12
CA TYR A 66 1.77 -2.07 -2.67
C TYR A 66 1.24 -2.70 -3.97
N VAL A 67 2.13 -3.19 -4.83
CA VAL A 67 1.75 -3.93 -6.04
C VAL A 67 0.97 -5.20 -5.67
N ASP A 68 1.44 -5.96 -4.69
CA ASP A 68 0.75 -7.17 -4.23
C ASP A 68 -0.64 -6.86 -3.64
N ILE A 69 -0.81 -5.75 -2.90
CA ILE A 69 -2.13 -5.30 -2.42
C ILE A 69 -3.08 -5.03 -3.60
N GLN A 70 -2.60 -4.32 -4.62
CA GLN A 70 -3.43 -4.00 -5.79
C GLN A 70 -3.83 -5.28 -6.53
N ILE A 71 -2.88 -6.19 -6.77
CA ILE A 71 -3.14 -7.49 -7.41
C ILE A 71 -4.16 -8.29 -6.59
N TYR A 72 -4.02 -8.35 -5.27
CA TYR A 72 -4.97 -9.05 -4.41
C TYR A 72 -6.38 -8.47 -4.57
N ASN A 73 -6.53 -7.15 -4.52
CA ASN A 73 -7.83 -6.51 -4.67
C ASN A 73 -8.43 -6.76 -6.06
N ASP A 74 -7.63 -6.73 -7.12
CA ASP A 74 -8.08 -7.01 -8.48
C ASP A 74 -8.55 -8.45 -8.64
N GLU A 75 -7.81 -9.43 -8.11
CA GLU A 75 -8.21 -10.84 -8.15
C GLU A 75 -9.47 -11.10 -7.34
N VAL A 76 -9.61 -10.49 -6.15
CA VAL A 76 -10.83 -10.55 -5.35
C VAL A 76 -12.00 -9.89 -6.08
N GLY A 77 -11.79 -8.72 -6.70
CA GLY A 77 -12.79 -8.01 -7.47
C GLY A 77 -13.29 -8.80 -8.68
N LYS A 78 -12.39 -9.49 -9.40
CA LYS A 78 -12.71 -10.38 -10.52
C LYS A 78 -13.62 -11.54 -10.09
N VAL A 79 -13.27 -12.26 -9.02
CA VAL A 79 -14.06 -13.43 -8.59
C VAL A 79 -15.42 -13.04 -8.01
N LEU A 80 -15.56 -11.81 -7.52
CA LEU A 80 -16.83 -11.25 -7.05
C LEU A 80 -17.66 -10.58 -8.17
N GLY A 81 -17.14 -10.50 -9.40
CA GLY A 81 -17.84 -9.91 -10.55
C GLY A 81 -17.80 -8.39 -10.62
N PHE A 82 -16.96 -7.73 -9.82
CA PHE A 82 -16.76 -6.27 -9.86
C PHE A 82 -15.68 -5.83 -10.87
N GLY A 83 -14.91 -6.77 -11.42
CA GLY A 83 -13.76 -6.49 -12.28
C GLY A 83 -12.54 -6.05 -11.46
N PRO A 84 -11.44 -5.60 -12.10
CA PRO A 84 -10.35 -4.97 -11.37
C PRO A 84 -10.87 -3.77 -10.60
N LEU A 85 -10.48 -3.66 -9.33
CA LEU A 85 -10.91 -2.57 -8.46
C LEU A 85 -10.02 -1.39 -8.76
N ASP A 86 -10.54 -0.47 -9.57
CA ASP A 86 -9.89 0.81 -9.83
C ASP A 86 -9.99 1.70 -8.59
N PHE A 87 -8.97 1.63 -7.72
CA PHE A 87 -8.78 2.59 -6.62
C PHE A 87 -8.10 3.86 -7.11
N GLN A 88 -8.42 4.34 -8.32
CA GLN A 88 -8.10 5.70 -8.70
C GLN A 88 -8.49 6.61 -7.53
N ALA A 89 -7.46 7.27 -6.98
CA ALA A 89 -7.65 8.21 -5.89
C ALA A 89 -8.76 9.15 -6.30
N SER A 90 -9.91 9.07 -5.62
CA SER A 90 -10.97 10.04 -5.87
C SER A 90 -10.35 11.40 -5.61
N PRO A 91 -10.41 12.32 -6.60
CA PRO A 91 -9.81 13.62 -6.42
C PRO A 91 -10.42 14.26 -5.18
N ALA A 92 -9.53 14.67 -4.28
CA ALA A 92 -9.89 15.30 -3.03
C ALA A 92 -9.44 16.76 -3.09
N GLU A 93 -10.21 17.65 -2.48
CA GLU A 93 -9.83 19.05 -2.41
C GLU A 93 -8.44 19.20 -1.77
N GLY A 94 -7.53 19.85 -2.48
CA GLY A 94 -6.14 20.02 -2.09
C GLY A 94 -5.21 18.85 -2.46
N ASP A 95 -5.63 17.96 -3.36
CA ASP A 95 -4.79 16.87 -3.86
C ASP A 95 -3.69 17.35 -4.82
N ALA A 96 -2.91 16.39 -5.33
CA ALA A 96 -1.84 16.67 -6.28
C ALA A 96 -2.37 17.21 -7.62
N VAL A 97 -3.61 16.90 -8.02
CA VAL A 97 -4.23 17.41 -9.24
C VAL A 97 -4.54 18.90 -9.06
N ASP A 98 -5.10 19.29 -7.92
CA ASP A 98 -5.33 20.69 -7.55
C ASP A 98 -4.01 21.49 -7.51
N LEU A 99 -2.96 20.90 -6.94
CA LEU A 99 -1.63 21.52 -6.93
C LEU A 99 -1.07 21.70 -8.35
N ILE A 100 -1.18 20.69 -9.22
CA ILE A 100 -0.71 20.77 -10.61
C ILE A 100 -1.51 21.84 -11.37
N ALA A 101 -2.83 21.90 -11.18
CA ALA A 101 -3.69 22.91 -11.80
C ALA A 101 -3.30 24.33 -11.35
N PHE A 102 -3.07 24.51 -10.04
CA PHE A 102 -2.61 25.78 -9.47
C PHE A 102 -1.26 26.22 -10.07
N LEU A 103 -0.27 25.32 -10.11
CA LEU A 103 1.06 25.60 -10.63
C LEU A 103 1.05 25.95 -12.13
N ARG A 104 0.22 25.26 -12.93
CA ARG A 104 0.01 25.61 -14.35
C ARG A 104 -0.57 27.01 -14.51
N GLY A 105 -1.54 27.38 -13.68
CA GLY A 105 -2.09 28.74 -13.66
C GLY A 105 -1.07 29.81 -13.29
N CYS A 106 -0.14 29.52 -12.38
CA CYS A 106 0.97 30.41 -12.03
C CYS A 106 1.97 30.57 -13.19
N ALA A 107 2.35 29.47 -13.84
CA ALA A 107 3.29 29.49 -14.96
C ALA A 107 2.77 30.32 -16.16
N ASN A 108 1.49 30.16 -16.50
CA ASN A 108 0.88 30.90 -17.62
C ASN A 108 0.83 32.41 -17.36
N ARG A 109 0.49 32.83 -16.13
CA ARG A 109 0.48 34.25 -15.74
C ARG A 109 1.86 34.91 -15.77
N GLN A 110 2.92 34.15 -15.51
CA GLN A 110 4.29 34.68 -15.61
C GLN A 110 4.73 34.91 -17.06
N GLN A 111 4.22 34.13 -18.01
CA GLN A 111 4.51 34.31 -19.44
C GLN A 111 3.79 35.54 -20.02
N GLU A 112 2.57 35.83 -19.59
CA GLU A 112 1.82 37.04 -20.00
C GLU A 112 2.41 38.34 -19.47
N LEU A 113 3.12 38.31 -18.33
CA LEU A 113 3.80 39.47 -17.74
C LEU A 113 5.21 39.70 -18.29
N SER A 114 5.76 38.74 -19.05
CA SER A 114 7.12 38.78 -19.58
C SER A 114 7.20 38.99 -21.10
N GLY A 115 6.06 39.17 -21.77
CA GLY A 115 5.94 39.48 -23.21
C GLY A 115 5.35 40.87 -23.44
#